data_AF-N9QFS1-F1
#
_entry.id   AF-N9QFS1-F1
#
_cell.length_a   1.000
_cell.length_b   1.000
_cell.length_c   1.000
_cell.angle_alpha   90.00
_cell.angle_beta   90.00
_cell.angle_gamma   90.00
#
_symmetry.space_group_name_H-M   'P 1'
#
loop_
_entity.id
_entity.type
_entity.pdbx_description
1 polymer ?
#
loop_
_entity_poly.entity_id
_entity_poly.type
_entity_poly.pdbx_seq_one_letter_code
_entity_poly.pdbx_strand_id
1 'polypeptide(L)' 'MQNKVDTVRDKKPLNHRLSVLVSAYQAFLTAKGLVNSEFSRLIFVENYTATLKFKLYDDDLKKQLMGELERFSTF' A
#
# COMPACT_ATOMS: atom_id res chain seq x y z
N MET A 1 9.47 -15.60 40.98
CA MET A 1 10.03 -16.23 39.77
C MET A 1 8.89 -16.31 38.75
N GLN A 2 8.86 -15.40 37.78
CA GLN A 2 9.07 -15.69 36.34
C GLN A 2 7.87 -16.45 35.72
N ASN A 3 7.19 -16.00 34.65
CA ASN A 3 7.37 -14.87 33.75
C ASN A 3 5.99 -14.49 33.18
N LYS A 4 5.71 -13.19 33.09
CA LYS A 4 4.69 -12.66 32.20
C LYS A 4 5.11 -13.00 30.77
N VAL A 5 4.47 -13.99 30.16
CA VAL A 5 4.56 -14.14 28.71
C VAL A 5 3.57 -13.14 28.13
N ASP A 6 4.00 -11.88 28.09
CA ASP A 6 3.47 -10.90 27.16
C ASP A 6 3.65 -11.52 25.78
N THR A 7 2.57 -12.14 25.29
CA THR A 7 2.47 -12.54 23.89
C THR A 7 2.41 -11.26 23.11
N VAL A 8 3.60 -10.76 22.76
CA VAL A 8 3.84 -9.81 21.68
C VAL A 8 3.39 -10.52 20.41
N ARG A 9 2.07 -10.62 20.22
CA ARG A 9 1.46 -10.86 18.92
C ARG A 9 1.95 -9.71 18.06
N ASP A 10 2.99 -10.01 17.28
CA ASP A 10 3.44 -9.31 16.08
C ASP A 10 2.59 -8.09 15.72
N LYS A 11 2.90 -6.94 16.32
CA LYS A 11 2.37 -5.63 15.90
C LYS A 11 3.08 -5.12 14.63
N LYS A 12 3.54 -6.01 13.74
CA LYS A 12 4.33 -5.67 12.55
C LYS A 12 3.84 -6.17 11.17
N PRO A 13 2.64 -6.74 10.94
CA PRO A 13 2.24 -7.08 9.57
C PRO A 13 1.76 -5.88 8.75
N LEU A 14 1.24 -4.81 9.38
CA LEU A 14 0.69 -3.66 8.65
C LEU A 14 1.78 -2.78 8.00
N ASN A 15 2.86 -2.50 8.74
CA ASN A 15 3.92 -1.62 8.27
C ASN A 15 4.70 -2.23 7.09
N HIS A 16 4.88 -3.55 7.06
CA HIS A 16 5.59 -4.18 5.96
C HIS A 16 4.79 -4.13 4.66
N ARG A 17 3.48 -4.41 4.71
CA ARG A 17 2.59 -4.31 3.54
C ARG A 17 2.53 -2.89 2.99
N LEU A 18 2.33 -1.90 3.87
CA LEU A 18 2.33 -0.49 3.48
C LEU A 18 3.68 -0.07 2.89
N SER A 19 4.79 -0.48 3.49
CA SER A 19 6.13 -0.18 2.97
C SER A 19 6.36 -0.77 1.58
N VAL A 20 5.91 -2.01 1.32
CA VAL A 20 6.01 -2.62 -0.01
C VAL A 20 5.15 -1.86 -1.03
N LEU A 21 3.93 -1.48 -0.66
CA LEU A 21 3.04 -0.70 -1.52
C LEU A 21 3.63 0.66 -1.88
N VAL A 22 4.16 1.37 -0.90
CA VAL A 22 4.82 2.67 -1.08
C VAL A 22 6.05 2.54 -1.98
N SER A 23 6.90 1.54 -1.74
CA SER A 23 8.08 1.30 -2.57
C SER A 23 7.70 0.99 -4.03
N ALA A 24 6.66 0.18 -4.23
CA ALA A 24 6.14 -0.11 -5.56
C ALA A 24 5.57 1.15 -6.24
N TYR A 25 4.88 2.01 -5.48
CA TYR A 25 4.36 3.27 -5.98
C TYR A 25 5.46 4.26 -6.37
N GLN A 26 6.51 4.40 -5.56
CA GLN A 26 7.67 5.23 -5.87
C GLN A 26 8.37 4.75 -7.15
N ALA A 27 8.61 3.44 -7.27
CA ALA A 27 9.19 2.86 -8.47
C ALA A 27 8.32 3.13 -9.71
N PHE A 28 7.00 3.04 -9.58
CA PHE A 28 6.05 3.38 -10.63
C PHE A 28 6.15 4.86 -11.05
N LEU A 29 6.20 5.79 -10.08
CA LEU A 29 6.35 7.22 -10.37
C LEU A 29 7.65 7.50 -11.13
N THR A 30 8.77 6.94 -10.66
CA THR A 30 10.08 7.10 -11.32
C THR A 30 10.07 6.51 -12.72
N ALA A 31 9.54 5.30 -12.90
CA ALA A 31 9.51 4.63 -14.21
C ALA A 31 8.62 5.35 -15.24
N LYS A 32 7.59 6.07 -14.78
CA LYS A 32 6.67 6.82 -15.65
C LYS A 32 6.97 8.32 -15.74
N GLY A 33 7.96 8.81 -14.99
CA GLY A 33 8.25 10.25 -14.90
C GLY A 33 7.08 11.06 -14.33
N LEU A 34 6.30 10.47 -13.42
CA LEU A 34 5.11 11.08 -12.82
C LEU A 34 5.42 11.71 -11.46
N VAL A 35 4.65 12.73 -11.11
CA VAL A 35 4.69 13.36 -9.79
C VAL A 35 3.62 12.76 -8.87
N ASN A 36 3.90 12.73 -7.55
CA ASN A 36 2.93 12.25 -6.57
C ASN A 36 1.67 13.13 -6.60
N SER A 37 0.57 12.54 -7.06
CA SER A 37 -0.71 13.20 -7.29
C SER A 37 -1.82 12.16 -7.18
N GLU A 38 -3.04 12.62 -6.92
CA GLU A 38 -4.22 11.75 -6.91
C GLU A 38 -4.36 10.97 -8.21
N PHE A 39 -4.17 11.64 -9.35
CA PHE A 39 -4.20 11.00 -10.66
C PHE A 39 -3.15 9.89 -10.81
N SER A 40 -1.93 10.12 -10.33
CA SER A 40 -0.89 9.09 -10.36
C SER A 40 -1.18 7.92 -9.42
N ARG A 41 -1.82 8.16 -8.26
CA ARG A 41 -2.30 7.11 -7.36
C ARG A 41 -3.39 6.26 -8.02
N LEU A 42 -4.35 6.88 -8.70
CA LEU A 42 -5.41 6.18 -9.44
C LEU A 42 -4.83 5.25 -10.52
N ILE A 43 -3.93 5.76 -11.36
CA ILE A 43 -3.29 4.95 -12.40
C ILE A 43 -2.52 3.78 -11.77
N PHE A 44 -1.77 4.05 -10.70
CA PHE A 44 -1.01 2.99 -10.03
C PHE A 44 -1.92 1.91 -9.46
N VAL A 45 -2.97 2.27 -8.72
CA VAL A 45 -3.89 1.32 -8.10
C VAL A 45 -4.58 0.46 -9.16
N GLU A 46 -4.99 1.04 -10.29
CA GLU A 46 -5.58 0.29 -11.40
C GLU A 46 -4.61 -0.75 -11.98
N ASN A 47 -3.36 -0.36 -12.23
CA ASN A 47 -2.34 -1.26 -12.76
C ASN A 47 -1.92 -2.32 -11.72
N TYR A 48 -1.76 -1.91 -10.47
CA TYR A 48 -1.29 -2.77 -9.38
C TYR A 48 -2.31 -3.87 -9.07
N THR A 49 -3.59 -3.53 -8.99
CA THR A 49 -4.68 -4.51 -8.79
C THR A 49 -4.81 -5.47 -9.98
N ALA A 50 -4.66 -4.97 -11.21
CA ALA A 50 -4.63 -5.82 -12.40
C ALA A 50 -3.49 -6.85 -12.38
N THR A 51 -2.28 -6.46 -11.94
CA THR A 51 -1.13 -7.39 -11.84
C THR A 51 -1.32 -8.46 -10.77
N LEU A 52 -2.08 -8.19 -9.72
CA LEU A 52 -2.38 -9.14 -8.65
C LEU A 52 -3.46 -10.16 -9.02
N LYS A 53 -4.01 -10.11 -10.26
CA LYS A 53 -5.12 -10.94 -10.73
C LYS A 53 -6.36 -10.89 -9.82
N PHE A 54 -6.52 -9.84 -9.02
CA PHE A 54 -7.80 -9.59 -8.36
C PHE A 54 -8.82 -9.34 -9.46
N LYS A 55 -9.96 -10.04 -9.41
CA LYS A 55 -11.04 -9.85 -10.37
C LYS A 55 -11.41 -8.36 -10.40
N LEU A 56 -11.71 -7.86 -11.60
CA LEU A 56 -11.94 -6.47 -12.02
C LEU A 56 -12.79 -5.54 -11.11
N TYR A 57 -13.36 -6.01 -10.00
CA TYR A 57 -14.43 -5.34 -9.25
C TYR A 57 -14.21 -5.28 -7.73
N ASP A 58 -13.00 -5.50 -7.21
CA ASP A 58 -12.74 -5.24 -5.79
C ASP A 58 -12.48 -3.74 -5.53
N ASP A 59 -13.55 -2.94 -5.67
CA ASP A 59 -13.52 -1.49 -5.45
C ASP A 59 -13.13 -1.13 -4.02
N ASP A 60 -13.41 -2.01 -3.06
CA ASP A 60 -13.02 -1.82 -1.67
C ASP A 60 -11.50 -1.96 -1.50
N LEU A 61 -10.88 -2.94 -2.17
CA LEU A 61 -9.42 -3.03 -2.23
C LEU A 61 -8.79 -1.79 -2.87
N LYS A 62 -9.36 -1.28 -3.98
CA LYS A 62 -8.86 -0.05 -4.62
C LYS A 62 -8.92 1.15 -3.67
N LYS A 63 -10.03 1.32 -2.95
CA LYS A 63 -10.19 2.38 -1.93
C LYS A 63 -9.20 2.23 -0.79
N GLN A 64 -8.96 1.01 -0.31
CA GLN A 64 -7.97 0.75 0.74
C GLN A 64 -6.56 1.15 0.28
N LEU A 65 -6.15 0.76 -0.92
CA LEU A 65 -4.84 1.12 -1.48
C LEU A 65 -4.69 2.62 -1.67
N MET A 66 -5.73 3.30 -2.17
CA MET A 66 -5.73 4.76 -2.26
C MET A 66 -5.54 5.43 -0.91
N GLY A 67 -6.31 5.01 0.12
CA GLY A 67 -6.19 5.58 1.46
C GLY A 67 -4.82 5.33 2.10
N GLU A 68 -4.20 4.18 1.82
CA GLU A 68 -2.83 3.88 2.25
C GLU A 68 -1.80 4.80 1.58
N LEU A 69 -1.93 5.06 0.28
CA LEU A 69 -1.04 5.96 -0.46
C LEU A 69 -1.25 7.43 -0.10
N GLU A 70 -2.48 7.84 0.20
CA GLU A 70 -2.77 9.20 0.67
C GLU A 70 -2.11 9.50 2.01
N ARG A 71 -2.18 8.54 2.94
CA ARG A 71 -1.47 8.62 4.23
C ARG A 71 0.04 8.74 4.07
N PHE A 72 0.62 8.18 3.02
CA PHE A 72 2.03 8.36 2.70
C PHE A 72 2.32 9.77 2.17
N SER A 73 1.44 10.35 1.36
CA SER A 73 1.63 11.68 0.77
C SER A 73 1.55 12.85 1.76
N THR A 74 1.17 12.58 3.02
CA THR A 74 1.09 13.58 4.10
C THR A 74 2.33 13.63 4.99
N PHE A 75 3.31 12.76 4.77
CA PHE A 75 4.64 12.81 5.41
C PHE A 75 5.63 13.62 4.57
#